data_AF-A0A7C5WZ82-F1
#
_entry.id   AF-A0A7C5WZ82-F1
#
_cell.length_a   1.000
_cell.length_b   1.000
_cell.length_c   1.000
_cell.angle_alpha   90.00
_cell.angle_beta   90.00
_cell.angle_gamma   90.00
#
_symmetry.space_group_name_H-M   'P 1'
#
loop_
_entity.id
_entity.type
_entity.pdbx_description
1 polymer ?
#
loop_
_entity_poly.entity_id
_entity_poly.type
_entity_poly.pdbx_seq_one_letter_code
_entity_poly.pdbx_strand_id
1 'polypeptide(L)' 'MRSKTLRELGVRKRFGVSVLAIKRGENIIVNPVWDEKILPEDILMVLGTTEQLSSMTSQ' A
#
# COMPACT_ATOMS: atom_id res chain seq x y z
N MET A 1 -3.86 -11.82 14.14
CA MET A 1 -3.34 -11.31 12.85
C MET A 1 -2.58 -10.03 13.12
N ARG A 2 -1.29 -9.95 12.74
CA ARG A 2 -0.47 -8.75 13.00
C ARG A 2 -0.72 -7.72 11.89
N SER A 3 -1.30 -6.58 12.24
CA SER A 3 -1.33 -5.39 11.38
C SER A 3 0.10 -4.96 11.09
N LYS A 4 0.47 -4.83 9.82
CA LYS A 4 1.79 -4.33 9.40
C LYS A 4 1.70 -2.86 9.03
N THR A 5 2.73 -2.09 9.31
CA THR A 5 2.84 -0.71 8.80
C THR A 5 3.26 -0.69 7.32
N LEU A 6 3.05 0.43 6.64
CA LEU A 6 3.59 0.66 5.29
C LEU A 6 5.11 0.45 5.22
N ARG A 7 5.83 0.87 6.26
CA ARG A 7 7.27 0.65 6.44
C ARG A 7 7.60 -0.84 6.52
N GLU A 8 6.86 -1.62 7.30
CA GLU A 8 7.08 -3.06 7.45
C GLU A 8 6.74 -3.88 6.21
N LEU A 9 5.75 -3.44 5.43
CA LEU A 9 5.45 -4.02 4.12
C LEU A 9 6.55 -3.73 3.09
N GLY A 10 7.31 -2.65 3.29
CA GLY A 10 8.44 -2.30 2.44
C GLY A 10 8.04 -2.09 0.98
N VAL A 11 6.79 -1.67 0.71
CA VAL A 11 6.15 -1.67 -0.62
C VAL A 11 7.04 -1.00 -1.67
N ARG A 12 7.57 0.19 -1.37
CA ARG A 12 8.49 0.92 -2.26
C ARG A 12 9.82 0.19 -2.50
N LYS A 13 10.39 -0.43 -1.48
CA LYS A 13 11.65 -1.18 -1.59
C LYS A 13 11.48 -2.51 -2.31
N ARG A 14 10.34 -3.18 -2.15
CA ARG A 14 10.06 -4.51 -2.70
C ARG A 14 9.54 -4.46 -4.12
N PHE A 15 8.71 -3.47 -4.44
CA PHE A 15 7.99 -3.41 -5.72
C PHE A 15 8.26 -2.14 -6.52
N GLY A 16 8.97 -1.15 -5.95
CA GLY A 16 9.23 0.13 -6.63
C GLY A 16 8.02 1.07 -6.73
N VAL A 17 6.88 0.69 -6.16
CA VAL A 17 5.61 1.43 -6.20
C VAL A 17 5.43 2.34 -4.98
N SER A 18 4.67 3.43 -5.16
CA SER A 18 4.30 4.39 -4.12
C SER A 18 2.83 4.25 -3.75
N VAL A 19 2.50 4.22 -2.46
CA VAL A 19 1.10 4.25 -2.01
C VAL A 19 0.64 5.71 -1.96
N LEU A 20 -0.36 6.04 -2.79
CA LEU A 20 -0.94 7.39 -2.85
C LEU A 20 -1.98 7.61 -1.76
N ALA A 21 -2.78 6.57 -1.49
CA ALA A 21 -3.87 6.67 -0.52
C ALA A 21 -4.36 5.29 -0.07
N ILE A 22 -5.03 5.30 1.09
CA ILE A 22 -5.69 4.14 1.68
C ILE A 22 -7.17 4.47 1.82
N LYS A 23 -8.04 3.67 1.20
CA LYS A 23 -9.48 3.72 1.49
C LYS A 23 -9.80 2.70 2.57
N ARG A 24 -10.39 3.18 3.66
CA ARG A 24 -10.79 2.40 4.85
C ARG A 24 -12.26 2.63 5.13
N GLY A 25 -13.10 1.72 4.64
CA GLY A 25 -14.56 1.94 4.59
C GLY A 25 -14.90 3.21 3.81
N GLU A 26 -15.56 4.16 4.45
CA GLU A 26 -15.93 5.46 3.87
C GLU A 26 -14.82 6.53 3.98
N ASN A 27 -13.74 6.25 4.70
CA ASN A 27 -12.65 7.21 4.90
C ASN A 27 -11.54 7.01 3.86
N ILE A 28 -10.95 8.12 3.41
CA ILE A 28 -9.78 8.12 2.51
C ILE A 28 -8.62 8.84 3.21
N ILE A 29 -7.52 8.11 3.39
CA ILE A 29 -6.25 8.62 3.92
C ILE A 29 -5.36 8.93 2.72
N VAL A 30 -5.18 10.21 2.41
CA VAL A 30 -4.31 10.68 1.30
C VAL A 30 -2.89 10.87 1.79
N ASN A 31 -1.91 10.47 0.97
CA ASN A 31 -0.48 10.50 1.28
C ASN A 31 -0.17 9.88 2.67
N PRO A 32 -0.46 8.58 2.85
CA PRO A 32 -0.28 7.93 4.14
C PRO A 32 1.18 7.98 4.57
N VAL A 33 1.41 8.22 5.85
CA VAL A 33 2.75 8.22 6.43
C VAL A 33 3.31 6.80 6.54
N TRP A 34 4.63 6.65 6.57
CA TRP A 34 5.30 5.35 6.59
C TRP A 34 4.90 4.44 7.76
N ASP A 35 4.49 5.04 8.87
CA ASP A 35 4.10 4.31 10.08
C ASP A 35 2.57 4.05 10.15
N GLU A 36 1.82 4.42 9.10
CA GLU A 36 0.40 4.10 8.97
C GLU A 36 0.23 2.57 8.91
N LYS A 37 -0.68 2.07 9.75
CA LYS A 37 -0.98 0.64 9.82
C LYS A 37 -1.97 0.28 8.72
N ILE A 38 -1.69 -0.81 8.03
CA ILE A 38 -2.66 -1.42 7.12
C ILE A 38 -3.52 -2.40 7.92
N LEU A 39 -4.83 -2.22 7.78
CA LEU A 39 -5.85 -3.00 8.44
C LEU A 39 -6.56 -3.91 7.42
N PRO A 40 -7.23 -4.98 7.87
CA PRO A 40 -8.14 -5.73 7.00
C PRO A 40 -9.16 -4.81 6.33
N GLU A 41 -9.55 -5.14 5.10
CA GLU A 41 -10.46 -4.35 4.25
C GLU A 41 -9.91 -2.99 3.75
N ASP A 42 -8.66 -2.64 4.05
CA ASP A 42 -8.03 -1.47 3.44
C ASP A 42 -7.81 -1.70 1.93
N ILE A 43 -8.25 -0.74 1.11
CA ILE A 43 -7.95 -0.69 -0.32
C ILE A 43 -6.79 0.29 -0.52
N LEU A 44 -5.66 -0.22 -1.04
CA LEU A 44 -4.46 0.57 -1.31
C LEU A 44 -4.47 1.07 -2.75
N MET A 45 -4.39 2.39 -2.91
CA MET A 45 -4.18 3.00 -4.23
C MET A 45 -2.68 3.23 -4.41
N VAL A 46 -2.11 2.55 -5.41
CA VAL A 46 -0.66 2.57 -5.68
C VAL A 46 -0.35 3.18 -7.05
N LEU A 47 0.81 3.79 -7.15
CA LEU A 47 1.38 4.35 -8.37
C LEU A 47 2.72 3.68 -8.67
N GLY A 48 2.89 3.24 -9.91
CA GLY A 48 4.13 2.66 -10.43
C GLY A 48 4.02 2.42 -11.94
N THR A 49 5.08 1.91 -12.55
CA THR A 49 5.04 1.47 -13.94
C THR A 49 4.23 0.17 -14.09
N THR A 50 3.81 -0.16 -15.31
CA THR A 50 3.09 -1.40 -15.60
C THR A 50 3.87 -2.63 -15.14
N GLU A 51 5.19 -2.65 -15.32
CA GLU A 51 6.07 -3.74 -14.90
C GLU A 51 6.09 -3.88 -13.38
N GLN A 52 6.18 -2.76 -12.66
CA GLN A 52 6.15 -2.73 -11.20
C GLN A 52 4.81 -3.23 -10.66
N LEU A 53 3.69 -2.80 -11.26
CA LEU A 53 2.35 -3.23 -10.85
C LEU A 53 2.10 -4.71 -11.17
N SER A 54 2.56 -5.20 -12.32
CA SER A 54 2.45 -6.63 -12.69
C SER A 54 3.16 -7.55 -11.70
N SER A 55 4.30 -7.09 -11.15
CA SER A 55 5.02 -7.83 -10.10
C SER A 55 4.25 -7.96 -8.78
N MET A 56 3.27 -7.09 -8.52
CA MET A 56 2.41 -7.14 -7.34
C MET A 56 1.16 -8.01 -7.53
N THR A 57 0.61 -8.08 -8.73
CA THR A 57 -0.67 -8.79 -9.00
C THR A 57 -0.49 -10.25 -9.38
N SER A 58 0.75 -10.68 -9.67
CA SER A 58 1.05 -12.05 -10.12
C SER A 58 1.47 -13.02 -8.99
N GLN A 59 1.18 -12.71 -7.71
CA GLN A 59 1.42 -13.59 -6.56
C GLN A 59 0.17 -13.78 -5.71
#